data_AF-A0A533BGA6-F1
#
_entry.id   AF-A0A533BGA6-F1
#
_cell.length_a   1.000
_cell.length_b   1.000
_cell.length_c   1.000
_cell.angle_alpha   90.00
_cell.angle_beta   90.00
_cell.angle_gamma   90.00
#
_symmetry.space_group_name_H-M   'P 1'
#
loop_
_entity.id
_entity.type
_entity.pdbx_description
1 polymer ?
#
loop_
_entity_poly.entity_id
_entity_poly.type
_entity_poly.pdbx_seq_one_letter_code
_entity_poly.pdbx_strand_id
1 'polypeptide(L)'
;MNAEDNLQFIPKPIDTVCIRPGEGPNVHIAIGTIQRIAALRAYHSYGNCRDWMEKLSTAYVIALATRSADALLMQHIQNDLNGHLSIVCSKCREASIGLPVIRERLFPNLKSLREHANALIHHLDDPSNKGISGLNIEGVFNYCHHLFQENIDALFGIIPNPHGRFEHTKCKKCRRK
;
A
#
# COMPACT_ATOMS: atom_id res chain seq x y z
N MET A 1 -23.01 1.37 47.55
CA MET A 1 -23.41 0.43 46.49
C MET A 1 -23.14 1.13 45.18
N ASN A 2 -22.10 0.69 44.47
CA ASN A 2 -21.61 1.32 43.24
C ASN A 2 -22.52 0.90 42.08
N ALA A 3 -23.04 1.89 41.36
CA ALA A 3 -23.68 1.68 40.07
C ALA A 3 -22.56 1.45 39.04
N GLU A 4 -22.47 0.22 38.55
CA GLU A 4 -21.59 -0.16 37.45
C GLU A 4 -22.02 0.61 36.19
N ASP A 5 -21.14 1.51 35.77
CA ASP A 5 -21.19 2.25 34.51
C ASP A 5 -21.07 1.25 33.35
N ASN A 6 -22.22 0.70 32.92
CA ASN A 6 -22.34 -0.26 31.81
C ASN A 6 -21.99 0.33 30.41
N LEU A 7 -21.29 1.46 30.36
CA LEU A 7 -20.87 2.15 29.14
C LEU A 7 -19.34 2.32 29.03
N GLN A 8 -18.54 1.72 29.92
CA GLN A 8 -17.11 1.65 29.66
C GLN A 8 -16.83 0.68 28.52
N PHE A 9 -16.54 1.24 27.34
CA PHE A 9 -15.90 0.50 26.26
C PHE A 9 -14.50 0.09 26.74
N ILE A 10 -14.39 -1.13 27.24
CA ILE A 10 -13.10 -1.78 27.49
C ILE A 10 -12.76 -2.51 26.19
N PRO A 11 -11.86 -1.97 25.34
CA PRO A 11 -11.45 -2.68 24.15
C PRO A 11 -10.88 -4.02 24.59
N LYS A 12 -11.56 -5.12 24.24
CA LYS A 12 -10.96 -6.44 24.36
C LYS A 12 -9.72 -6.42 23.46
N PRO A 13 -8.55 -6.85 23.95
CA PRO A 13 -7.40 -7.04 23.09
C PRO A 13 -7.86 -7.87 21.90
N ILE A 14 -7.75 -7.30 20.71
CA ILE A 14 -7.86 -8.12 19.50
C ILE A 14 -6.68 -9.06 19.62
N ASP A 15 -6.96 -10.36 19.75
CA ASP A 15 -5.96 -11.39 19.52
C ASP A 15 -5.53 -11.24 18.06
N THR A 16 -4.56 -10.35 17.85
CA THR A 16 -3.91 -10.23 16.57
C THR A 16 -3.22 -11.57 16.39
N VAL A 17 -3.74 -12.38 15.47
CA VAL A 17 -2.97 -13.48 14.91
C VAL A 17 -1.76 -12.80 14.31
N CYS A 18 -0.70 -12.73 15.12
CA CYS A 18 0.58 -12.23 14.71
C CYS A 18 1.07 -13.31 13.76
N ILE A 19 0.72 -13.18 12.48
CA ILE A 19 1.38 -13.94 11.42
C ILE A 19 2.79 -13.36 11.41
N ARG A 20 3.64 -13.87 12.31
CA ARG A 20 5.08 -13.71 12.18
C ARG A 20 5.37 -14.13 10.76
N PRO A 21 6.03 -13.31 9.93
CA PRO A 21 6.56 -13.80 8.67
C PRO A 21 7.50 -14.95 9.03
N GLY A 22 7.01 -16.18 8.91
CA GLY A 22 7.86 -17.36 8.99
C GLY A 22 8.83 -17.26 7.84
N GLU A 23 10.12 -17.51 8.11
CA GLU A 23 11.14 -17.48 7.08
C GLU A 23 10.83 -18.58 6.05
N GLY A 24 10.32 -18.18 4.89
CA GLY A 24 10.08 -19.09 3.78
C GLY A 24 9.07 -18.57 2.75
N PRO A 25 9.21 -18.98 1.47
CA PRO A 25 8.34 -18.55 0.39
C PRO A 25 6.86 -18.90 0.62
N ASN A 26 6.57 -19.99 1.34
CA ASN A 26 5.20 -20.46 1.60
C ASN A 26 4.37 -19.52 2.46
N VAL A 27 4.99 -18.77 3.40
CA VAL A 27 4.26 -17.81 4.26
C VAL A 27 3.90 -16.56 3.48
N HIS A 28 4.79 -16.08 2.61
CA HIS A 28 4.48 -14.97 1.71
C HIS A 28 3.36 -15.32 0.73
N ILE A 29 3.33 -16.57 0.23
CA ILE A 29 2.25 -17.09 -0.63
C ILE A 29 0.89 -17.08 0.11
N ALA A 30 0.86 -17.53 1.36
CA ALA A 30 -0.36 -17.55 2.17
C ALA A 30 -0.87 -16.13 2.49
N ILE A 31 0.03 -15.22 2.90
CA ILE A 31 -0.32 -13.83 3.22
C ILE A 31 -0.86 -13.10 1.98
N GLY A 32 -0.19 -13.22 0.83
CA GLY A 32 -0.67 -12.57 -0.40
C GLY A 32 -2.03 -13.11 -0.86
N THR A 33 -2.30 -14.41 -0.65
CA THR A 33 -3.61 -15.01 -0.95
C THR A 33 -4.70 -14.47 -0.02
N ILE A 34 -4.43 -14.36 1.29
CA ILE A 34 -5.36 -13.78 2.27
C ILE A 34 -5.65 -12.31 1.92
N GLN A 35 -4.61 -11.53 1.64
CA GLN A 35 -4.73 -10.13 1.26
C GLN A 35 -5.55 -9.94 -0.02
N ARG A 36 -5.35 -10.81 -1.04
CA ARG A 36 -6.18 -10.84 -2.25
C ARG A 36 -7.64 -11.13 -1.97
N ILE A 37 -7.94 -12.17 -1.20
CA ILE A 37 -9.33 -12.52 -0.87
C ILE A 37 -9.99 -11.36 -0.11
N ALA A 38 -9.27 -10.73 0.83
CA ALA A 38 -9.76 -9.56 1.55
C ALA A 38 -10.02 -8.36 0.62
N ALA A 39 -9.11 -8.07 -0.31
CA ALA A 39 -9.25 -7.00 -1.30
C ALA A 39 -10.46 -7.21 -2.22
N LEU A 40 -10.65 -8.44 -2.74
CA LEU A 40 -11.80 -8.78 -3.58
C LEU A 40 -13.12 -8.66 -2.82
N ARG A 41 -13.16 -9.12 -1.56
CA ARG A 41 -14.35 -8.98 -0.70
C ARG A 41 -14.66 -7.53 -0.40
N ALA A 42 -13.63 -6.71 -0.14
CA ALA A 42 -13.78 -5.29 0.07
C ALA A 42 -14.34 -4.57 -1.16
N TYR A 43 -13.81 -4.89 -2.35
CA TYR A 43 -14.29 -4.35 -3.62
C TYR A 43 -15.75 -4.73 -3.90
N HIS A 44 -16.10 -6.01 -3.70
CA HIS A 44 -17.46 -6.48 -3.85
C HIS A 44 -18.41 -5.85 -2.82
N SER A 45 -17.96 -5.64 -1.58
CA SER A 45 -18.73 -4.96 -0.54
C SER A 45 -19.01 -3.50 -0.92
N TYR A 46 -18.04 -2.78 -1.48
CA TYR A 46 -18.23 -1.40 -1.96
C TYR A 46 -19.39 -1.29 -2.97
N GLY A 47 -19.47 -2.21 -3.93
CA GLY A 47 -20.52 -2.24 -4.94
C GLY A 47 -21.93 -2.52 -4.38
N ASN A 48 -22.02 -3.17 -3.21
CA ASN A 48 -23.29 -3.61 -2.62
C ASN A 48 -23.72 -2.84 -1.38
N CYS A 49 -22.80 -2.14 -0.71
CA CYS A 49 -23.09 -1.37 0.50
C CYS A 49 -24.00 -0.18 0.16
N ARG A 50 -25.00 0.10 1.01
CA ARG A 50 -25.93 1.22 0.83
C ARG A 50 -25.65 2.37 1.80
N ASP A 51 -24.95 2.10 2.91
CA ASP A 51 -24.55 3.11 3.88
C ASP A 51 -23.25 3.78 3.46
N TRP A 52 -23.31 5.10 3.30
CA TRP A 52 -22.16 5.90 2.92
C TRP A 52 -21.09 6.01 4.03
N MET A 53 -21.49 6.01 5.30
CA MET A 53 -20.53 6.09 6.42
C MET A 53 -19.72 4.81 6.56
N GLU A 54 -20.36 3.66 6.37
CA GLU A 54 -19.70 2.36 6.33
C GLU A 54 -18.72 2.26 5.14
N LYS A 55 -19.10 2.79 3.96
CA LYS A 55 -18.18 2.88 2.81
C LYS A 55 -16.97 3.74 3.12
N LEU A 56 -17.16 4.89 3.75
CA LEU A 56 -16.08 5.82 4.07
C LEU A 56 -15.10 5.25 5.09
N SER A 57 -15.60 4.66 6.18
CA SER A 57 -14.75 4.04 7.20
C SER A 57 -13.98 2.85 6.64
N THR A 58 -14.64 2.01 5.84
CA THR A 58 -14.01 0.88 5.15
C THR A 58 -12.95 1.35 4.15
N ALA A 59 -13.24 2.39 3.38
CA ALA A 59 -12.28 2.97 2.44
C ALA A 59 -11.03 3.50 3.15
N TYR A 60 -11.17 4.14 4.31
CA TYR A 60 -10.02 4.63 5.08
C TYR A 60 -9.10 3.49 5.54
N VAL A 61 -9.66 2.41 6.09
CA VAL A 61 -8.90 1.22 6.50
C VAL A 61 -8.19 0.58 5.30
N ILE A 62 -8.90 0.44 4.17
CA ILE A 62 -8.34 -0.11 2.93
C ILE A 62 -7.23 0.78 2.38
N ALA A 63 -7.40 2.10 2.40
CA ALA A 63 -6.37 3.04 1.98
C ALA A 63 -5.08 2.85 2.77
N LEU A 64 -5.17 2.75 4.11
CA LEU A 64 -4.01 2.52 4.98
C LEU A 64 -3.35 1.17 4.70
N ALA A 65 -4.13 0.10 4.63
CA ALA A 65 -3.62 -1.25 4.39
C ALA A 65 -2.95 -1.38 3.02
N THR A 66 -3.62 -0.90 1.97
CA THR A 66 -3.12 -0.94 0.59
C THR A 66 -1.86 -0.08 0.44
N ARG A 67 -1.84 1.12 1.04
CA ARG A 67 -0.67 2.02 1.02
C ARG A 67 0.56 1.37 1.67
N SER A 68 0.34 0.61 2.74
CA SER A 68 1.38 -0.12 3.48
C SER A 68 1.91 -1.30 2.65
N ALA A 69 1.03 -2.09 2.06
CA ALA A 69 1.40 -3.21 1.19
C ALA A 69 2.16 -2.75 -0.07
N ASP A 70 1.73 -1.67 -0.72
CA ASP A 70 2.45 -1.05 -1.84
C ASP A 70 3.85 -0.60 -1.41
N ALA A 71 3.98 0.06 -0.25
CA ALA A 71 5.30 0.46 0.25
C ALA A 71 6.24 -0.73 0.45
N LEU A 72 5.74 -1.83 1.03
CA LEU A 72 6.50 -3.08 1.20
C LEU A 72 6.89 -3.71 -0.14
N LEU A 73 5.98 -3.75 -1.12
CA LEU A 73 6.27 -4.24 -2.46
C LEU A 73 7.40 -3.44 -3.12
N MET A 74 7.31 -2.10 -3.09
CA MET A 74 8.37 -1.26 -3.66
C MET A 74 9.71 -1.45 -2.94
N GLN A 75 9.70 -1.64 -1.62
CA GLN A 75 10.92 -1.91 -0.86
C GLN A 75 11.53 -3.27 -1.21
N HIS A 76 10.70 -4.29 -1.40
CA HIS A 76 11.16 -5.61 -1.81
C HIS A 76 11.86 -5.55 -3.18
N ILE A 77 11.23 -4.89 -4.15
CA ILE A 77 11.82 -4.67 -5.48
C ILE A 77 13.10 -3.83 -5.37
N GLN A 78 13.10 -2.77 -4.56
CA GLN A 78 14.30 -1.94 -4.36
C GLN A 78 15.47 -2.75 -3.79
N ASN A 79 15.20 -3.66 -2.86
CA ASN A 79 16.22 -4.51 -2.24
C ASN A 79 16.80 -5.52 -3.24
N ASP A 80 15.95 -6.11 -4.08
CA ASP A 80 16.40 -6.97 -5.18
C ASP A 80 17.29 -6.19 -6.18
N LEU A 81 16.83 -5.02 -6.62
CA LEU A 81 17.61 -4.14 -7.51
C LEU A 81 18.93 -3.67 -6.90
N ASN A 82 18.96 -3.42 -5.58
CA ASN A 82 20.19 -3.06 -4.86
C ASN A 82 21.24 -4.19 -4.88
N GLY A 83 20.81 -5.45 -4.93
CA GLY A 83 21.71 -6.60 -5.09
C GLY A 83 22.49 -6.56 -6.41
N HIS A 84 21.96 -5.86 -7.42
CA HIS A 84 22.53 -5.83 -8.77
C HIS A 84 23.16 -4.47 -9.16
N LEU A 85 22.86 -3.39 -8.43
CA LEU A 85 23.30 -2.03 -8.76
C LEU A 85 24.39 -1.53 -7.80
N SER A 86 25.63 -1.37 -8.29
CA SER A 86 26.73 -0.79 -7.52
C SER A 86 26.70 0.76 -7.48
N ILE A 87 25.60 1.35 -6.98
CA ILE A 87 25.48 2.81 -6.80
C ILE A 87 25.89 3.20 -5.37
N VAL A 88 27.06 3.82 -5.23
CA VAL A 88 27.61 4.26 -3.93
C VAL A 88 26.90 5.50 -3.37
N CYS A 89 26.51 6.44 -4.24
CA CYS A 89 25.87 7.68 -3.81
C CYS A 89 24.38 7.45 -3.48
N SER A 90 23.98 7.70 -2.23
CA SER A 90 22.58 7.57 -1.79
C SER A 90 21.59 8.40 -2.61
N LYS A 91 21.95 9.63 -2.98
CA LYS A 91 21.10 10.50 -3.82
C LYS A 91 20.96 10.00 -5.25
N CYS A 92 22.02 9.40 -5.82
CA CYS A 92 21.92 8.76 -7.13
C CYS A 92 21.08 7.49 -7.05
N ARG A 93 21.21 6.73 -5.95
CA ARG A 93 20.43 5.53 -5.71
C ARG A 93 18.94 5.85 -5.63
N GLU A 94 18.56 6.84 -4.83
CA GLU A 94 17.17 7.30 -4.73
C GLU A 94 16.63 7.83 -6.06
N ALA A 95 17.44 8.56 -6.83
CA ALA A 95 17.04 9.03 -8.16
C ALA A 95 16.91 7.91 -9.20
N SER A 96 17.60 6.79 -9.03
CA SER A 96 17.60 5.67 -9.98
C SER A 96 16.54 4.62 -9.64
N ILE A 97 16.43 4.27 -8.36
CA ILE A 97 15.60 3.17 -7.84
C ILE A 97 14.87 3.56 -6.55
N GLY A 98 14.58 4.84 -6.33
CA GLY A 98 13.71 5.25 -5.22
C GLY A 98 12.32 4.65 -5.35
N LEU A 99 11.62 4.43 -4.23
CA LEU A 99 10.27 3.84 -4.25
C LEU A 99 9.30 4.57 -5.21
N PRO A 100 9.29 5.92 -5.30
CA PRO A 100 8.46 6.62 -6.29
C PRO A 100 8.84 6.28 -7.73
N VAL A 101 10.14 6.14 -8.03
CA VAL A 101 10.66 5.81 -9.37
C VAL A 101 10.32 4.39 -9.77
N ILE A 102 10.48 3.43 -8.85
CA ILE A 102 10.09 2.02 -9.06
C ILE A 102 8.59 1.94 -9.35
N ARG A 103 7.77 2.59 -8.51
CA ARG A 103 6.32 2.60 -8.70
C ARG A 103 5.93 3.21 -10.04
N GLU A 104 6.51 4.35 -10.41
CA GLU A 104 6.21 5.01 -11.68
C GLU A 104 6.54 4.15 -12.90
N ARG A 105 7.69 3.46 -12.87
CA ARG A 105 8.15 2.68 -14.02
C ARG A 105 7.47 1.32 -14.15
N LEU A 106 7.25 0.63 -13.03
CA LEU A 106 6.71 -0.73 -13.04
C LEU A 106 5.20 -0.76 -12.84
N PHE A 107 4.64 0.21 -12.12
CA PHE A 107 3.24 0.24 -11.72
C PHE A 107 2.60 1.63 -11.89
N PRO A 108 2.61 2.20 -13.11
CA PRO A 108 2.10 3.56 -13.36
C PRO A 108 0.64 3.73 -12.92
N ASN A 109 -0.19 2.70 -13.09
CA ASN A 109 -1.58 2.71 -12.64
C ASN A 109 -1.68 2.79 -11.09
N LEU A 110 -0.84 2.04 -10.36
CA LEU A 110 -0.79 2.12 -8.90
C LEU A 110 -0.34 3.50 -8.41
N LYS A 111 0.57 4.17 -9.14
CA LYS A 111 0.98 5.55 -8.82
C LYS A 111 -0.21 6.50 -8.82
N SER A 112 -1.01 6.47 -9.89
CA SER A 112 -2.20 7.34 -10.01
C SER A 112 -3.25 7.00 -8.95
N LEU A 113 -3.57 5.72 -8.78
CA LEU A 113 -4.60 5.28 -7.83
C LEU A 113 -4.23 5.54 -6.36
N ARG A 114 -2.94 5.50 -6.02
CA ARG A 114 -2.42 5.86 -4.69
C ARG A 114 -2.75 7.31 -4.31
N GLU A 115 -2.90 8.22 -5.27
CA GLU A 115 -3.25 9.62 -5.01
C GLU A 115 -4.63 9.73 -4.36
N HIS A 116 -5.60 8.90 -4.78
CA HIS A 116 -6.92 8.85 -4.16
C HIS A 116 -6.87 8.37 -2.70
N ALA A 117 -6.07 7.32 -2.44
CA ALA A 117 -5.86 6.82 -1.08
C ALA A 117 -5.17 7.87 -0.18
N ASN A 118 -4.16 8.57 -0.69
CA ASN A 118 -3.50 9.62 0.06
C ASN A 118 -4.45 10.81 0.33
N ALA A 119 -5.22 11.24 -0.66
CA ALA A 119 -6.20 12.31 -0.48
C ALA A 119 -7.22 11.96 0.60
N LEU A 120 -7.75 10.73 0.58
CA LEU A 120 -8.67 10.25 1.63
C LEU A 120 -8.02 10.27 3.02
N ILE A 121 -6.81 9.71 3.15
CA ILE A 121 -6.11 9.63 4.44
C ILE A 121 -5.81 11.04 4.96
N HIS A 122 -5.22 11.91 4.14
CA HIS A 122 -4.93 13.29 4.54
C HIS A 122 -6.19 14.07 4.91
N HIS A 123 -7.29 13.82 4.19
CA HIS A 123 -8.55 14.48 4.49
C HIS A 123 -9.10 14.09 5.86
N LEU A 124 -9.08 12.79 6.19
CA LEU A 124 -9.62 12.26 7.43
C LEU A 124 -8.68 12.43 8.64
N ASP A 125 -7.37 12.49 8.42
CA ASP A 125 -6.38 12.70 9.48
C ASP A 125 -6.28 14.17 9.91
N ASP A 126 -6.71 15.11 9.06
CA ASP A 126 -6.68 16.54 9.35
C ASP A 126 -7.99 16.98 10.06
N PRO A 127 -7.92 17.36 11.35
CA PRO A 127 -9.10 17.74 12.13
C PRO A 127 -9.76 19.04 11.65
N SER A 128 -9.10 19.81 10.77
CA SER A 128 -9.63 21.05 10.21
C SER A 128 -10.50 20.85 8.97
N ASN A 129 -10.42 19.68 8.33
CA ASN A 129 -11.20 19.38 7.13
C ASN A 129 -12.67 19.17 7.45
N LYS A 130 -13.54 19.84 6.68
CA LYS A 130 -15.00 19.75 6.81
C LYS A 130 -15.61 19.24 5.50
N GLY A 131 -16.61 18.37 5.62
CA GLY A 131 -17.24 17.72 4.48
C GLY A 131 -16.35 16.64 3.87
N ILE A 132 -16.79 16.04 2.77
CA ILE A 132 -16.15 14.89 2.10
C ILE A 132 -16.25 14.97 0.57
N SER A 133 -16.69 16.13 0.07
CA SER A 133 -16.89 16.38 -1.36
C SER A 133 -15.54 16.32 -2.09
N GLY A 134 -15.47 15.57 -3.19
CA GLY A 134 -14.27 15.48 -4.02
C GLY A 134 -13.35 14.30 -3.68
N LEU A 135 -13.67 13.50 -2.66
CA LEU A 135 -12.95 12.26 -2.37
C LEU A 135 -13.40 11.16 -3.34
N ASN A 136 -12.43 10.61 -4.09
CA ASN A 136 -12.68 9.48 -4.97
C ASN A 136 -12.60 8.16 -4.19
N ILE A 137 -13.69 7.79 -3.52
CA ILE A 137 -13.79 6.55 -2.75
C ILE A 137 -13.62 5.31 -3.63
N GLU A 138 -14.23 5.31 -4.82
CA GLU A 138 -14.07 4.22 -5.79
C GLU A 138 -12.60 4.01 -6.16
N GLY A 139 -11.86 5.10 -6.37
CA GLY A 139 -10.43 5.10 -6.63
C GLY A 139 -9.60 4.38 -5.56
N VAL A 140 -10.02 4.41 -4.29
CA VAL A 140 -9.35 3.69 -3.19
C VAL A 140 -9.58 2.18 -3.29
N PHE A 141 -10.79 1.76 -3.65
CA PHE A 141 -11.09 0.34 -3.88
C PHE A 141 -10.42 -0.17 -5.15
N ASN A 142 -10.39 0.62 -6.22
CA ASN A 142 -9.63 0.34 -7.43
C ASN A 142 -8.14 0.18 -7.11
N TYR A 143 -7.55 1.08 -6.30
CA TYR A 143 -6.16 0.96 -5.84
C TYR A 143 -5.88 -0.39 -5.18
N CYS A 144 -6.75 -0.80 -4.26
CA CYS A 144 -6.66 -2.09 -3.57
C CYS A 144 -6.77 -3.27 -4.54
N HIS A 145 -7.75 -3.24 -5.44
CA HIS A 145 -7.95 -4.25 -6.46
C HIS A 145 -6.73 -4.39 -7.37
N HIS A 146 -6.21 -3.28 -7.92
CA HIS A 146 -5.03 -3.31 -8.78
C HIS A 146 -3.82 -3.89 -8.05
N LEU A 147 -3.59 -3.54 -6.77
CA LEU A 147 -2.44 -4.06 -6.03
C LEU A 147 -2.54 -5.58 -5.82
N PHE A 148 -3.70 -6.06 -5.37
CA PHE A 148 -3.83 -7.45 -4.89
C PHE A 148 -4.44 -8.43 -5.89
N GLN A 149 -5.02 -7.95 -7.00
CA GLN A 149 -5.55 -8.80 -8.07
C GLN A 149 -4.67 -8.71 -9.32
N GLU A 150 -4.41 -7.51 -9.83
CA GLU A 150 -3.72 -7.35 -11.12
C GLU A 150 -2.20 -7.42 -11.00
N ASN A 151 -1.64 -7.01 -9.85
CA ASN A 151 -0.20 -7.03 -9.59
C ASN A 151 0.20 -8.11 -8.59
N ILE A 152 -0.63 -9.15 -8.43
CA ILE A 152 -0.40 -10.20 -7.44
C ILE A 152 0.90 -10.99 -7.70
N ASP A 153 1.27 -11.18 -8.95
CA ASP A 153 2.50 -11.90 -9.30
C ASP A 153 3.74 -11.18 -8.74
N ALA A 154 3.72 -9.84 -8.75
CA ALA A 154 4.76 -9.02 -8.14
C ALA A 154 4.80 -9.14 -6.61
N LEU A 155 3.64 -9.31 -5.97
CA LEU A 155 3.56 -9.59 -4.52
C LEU A 155 4.12 -10.97 -4.16
N PHE A 156 4.10 -11.93 -5.09
CA PHE A 156 4.70 -13.26 -4.92
C PHE A 156 6.13 -13.38 -5.47
N GLY A 157 6.80 -12.25 -5.73
CA GLY A 157 8.22 -12.20 -6.08
C GLY A 157 8.53 -12.31 -7.57
N ILE A 158 7.52 -12.34 -8.45
CA ILE A 158 7.74 -12.22 -9.90
C ILE A 158 7.83 -10.73 -10.24
N ILE A 159 9.04 -10.19 -10.25
CA ILE A 159 9.27 -8.78 -10.56
C ILE A 159 8.99 -8.56 -12.06
N PRO A 160 8.05 -7.67 -12.45
CA PRO A 160 7.83 -7.36 -13.85
C PRO A 160 9.09 -6.70 -14.42
N ASN A 161 9.65 -7.29 -15.48
CA ASN A 161 10.80 -6.76 -16.22
C ASN A 161 12.09 -6.56 -15.37
N PRO A 162 12.70 -7.62 -14.82
CA PRO A 162 13.91 -7.51 -13.98
C PRO A 162 15.13 -6.98 -14.75
N HIS A 163 15.12 -7.07 -16.08
CA HIS A 163 16.22 -6.67 -16.96
C HIS A 163 15.98 -5.37 -17.73
N GLY A 164 14.82 -4.74 -17.55
CA GLY A 164 14.51 -3.38 -18.00
C GLY A 164 15.26 -2.37 -17.17
N ARG A 165 16.56 -2.24 -17.46
CA ARG A 165 17.58 -1.59 -16.62
C ARG A 165 17.07 -0.28 -16.03
N PHE A 166 16.90 -0.25 -14.72
CA PHE A 166 16.83 1.01 -13.98
C PHE A 166 18.15 1.76 -14.21
N GLU A 167 18.14 2.67 -15.19
CA GLU A 167 19.35 3.42 -15.53
C GLU A 167 19.85 4.23 -14.34
N HIS A 168 21.18 4.19 -14.14
CA HIS A 168 21.82 4.98 -13.10
C HIS A 168 21.66 6.47 -13.40
N THR A 169 20.79 7.11 -12.65
CA THR A 169 20.54 8.55 -12.70
C THR A 169 21.44 9.26 -11.70
N LYS A 170 22.45 9.96 -12.21
CA LYS A 170 23.36 10.77 -11.38
C LYS A 170 22.64 11.97 -10.78
N CYS A 171 22.84 12.23 -9.49
CA CYS A 171 22.40 13.46 -8.83
C CYS A 171 23.19 14.68 -9.32
N LYS A 172 22.69 15.90 -9.07
CA LYS A 172 23.34 17.17 -9.48
C LYS A 172 24.83 17.26 -9.08
N LYS A 173 25.21 16.74 -7.90
CA LYS A 173 26.60 16.73 -7.43
C LYS A 173 27.48 15.76 -8.22
N CYS A 174 26.97 14.56 -8.50
CA CYS A 174 27.70 13.53 -9.25
C CYS A 174 27.75 13.77 -10.77
N ARG A 175 26.86 14.62 -11.32
CA ARG A 175 26.93 15.04 -12.74
C ARG A 175 28.03 16.06 -13.02
N ARG A 176 28.46 16.80 -11.99
CA ARG A 176 29.53 17.81 -12.08
C ARG A 176 30.94 17.21 -11.89
N LYS A 177 31.02 15.90 -11.68
CA LYS A 177 32.25 15.10 -11.61
C LYS A 177 32.26 14.12 -12.77
#